data_AF-A0A355YPF6-F1
#
_entry.id   AF-A0A355YPF6-F1
#
_cell.length_a   1.000
_cell.length_b   1.000
_cell.length_c   1.000
_cell.angle_alpha   90.00
_cell.angle_beta   90.00
_cell.angle_gamma   90.00
#
_symmetry.space_group_name_H-M   'P 1'
#
loop_
_entity.id
_entity.type
_entity.pdbx_description
1 polymer ?
#
loop_
_entity_poly.entity_id
_entity_poly.type
_entity_poly.pdbx_seq_one_letter_code
_entity_poly.pdbx_strand_id
1 'polypeptide(L)'
;MVLFGEIEQCVVEGNLPSKEWLPHQMNTYYAVQGLYQAFRGQYLDRQAAKRVKAELKRNYELTCEQYARFCCREIQYQYDIQMAGSLRAELVKSKDVQDALKTALRIISAMTGEEETERIVRGKYDIA
;
A
#
# COMPACT_ATOMS: atom_id res chain seq x y z
N MET A 1 3.62 -3.99 12.60
CA MET A 1 3.53 -2.53 12.32
C MET A 1 3.88 -1.83 13.62
N VAL A 2 4.90 -0.97 13.61
CA VAL A 2 5.31 -0.22 14.82
C VAL A 2 4.24 0.82 15.14
N LEU A 3 3.84 0.96 16.39
CA LEU A 3 2.88 1.95 16.85
C LEU A 3 3.59 3.27 17.15
N PHE A 4 2.86 4.39 17.04
CA PHE A 4 3.41 5.71 17.38
C PHE A 4 3.98 5.75 18.81
N GLY A 5 3.31 5.08 19.75
CA GLY A 5 3.76 5.00 21.16
C GLY A 5 5.10 4.29 21.32
N GLU A 6 5.38 3.26 20.50
CA GLU A 6 6.66 2.55 20.53
C GLU A 6 7.79 3.43 19.97
N ILE A 7 7.50 4.23 18.93
CA ILE A 7 8.44 5.23 18.41
C ILE A 7 8.71 6.30 19.46
N GLU A 8 7.67 6.82 20.11
CA GLU A 8 7.79 7.82 21.17
C GLU A 8 8.63 7.29 22.34
N GLN A 9 8.37 6.06 22.78
CA GLN A 9 9.12 5.41 23.84
C GLN A 9 10.60 5.25 23.47
N CYS A 10 10.90 4.81 22.25
CA CYS A 10 12.27 4.71 21.74
C CYS A 10 13.02 6.05 21.83
N VAL A 11 12.37 7.17 21.46
CA VAL A 11 12.93 8.52 21.60
C VAL A 11 13.14 8.91 23.07
N VAL A 12 12.18 8.61 23.95
CA VAL A 12 12.27 8.90 25.39
C VAL A 12 13.46 8.20 26.02
N GLU A 13 13.66 6.94 25.66
CA GLU A 13 14.75 6.09 26.16
C GLU A 13 16.11 6.45 25.57
N GLY A 14 16.14 7.27 24.50
CA GLY A 14 17.38 7.63 23.80
C GLY A 14 17.93 6.50 22.92
N ASN A 15 17.09 5.53 22.58
CA ASN A 15 17.45 4.40 21.71
C ASN A 15 17.47 4.84 20.24
N LEU A 16 18.36 4.24 19.45
CA LEU A 16 18.36 4.45 18.01
C LEU A 16 17.23 3.65 17.34
N PRO A 17 16.65 4.15 16.23
CA PRO A 17 15.66 3.40 15.48
C PRO A 17 16.26 2.11 14.92
N SER A 18 15.49 1.02 14.89
CA SER A 18 15.94 -0.25 14.29
C SER A 18 16.21 -0.06 12.79
N LYS A 19 17.21 -0.77 12.26
CA LYS A 19 17.50 -0.81 10.82
C LYS A 19 16.39 -1.44 9.99
N GLU A 20 15.51 -2.22 10.63
CA GLU A 20 14.35 -2.85 10.00
C GLU A 20 13.14 -1.91 9.91
N TRP A 21 13.23 -0.72 10.52
CA TRP A 21 12.14 0.24 10.44
C TRP A 21 11.98 0.75 9.01
N LEU A 22 10.73 0.84 8.60
CA LEU A 22 10.34 1.39 7.32
C LEU A 22 10.63 2.90 7.30
N PRO A 23 10.84 3.51 6.12
CA PRO A 23 11.20 4.93 6.01
C PRO A 23 10.25 5.87 6.76
N HIS A 24 8.94 5.62 6.75
CA HIS A 24 7.96 6.45 7.46
C HIS A 24 8.07 6.34 9.00
N GLN A 25 8.52 5.20 9.51
CA GLN A 25 8.79 4.98 10.94
C GLN A 25 10.04 5.76 11.37
N MET A 26 11.12 5.68 10.58
CA MET A 26 12.35 6.45 10.81
C MET A 26 12.10 7.96 10.76
N ASN A 27 11.35 8.45 9.77
CA ASN A 27 11.03 9.88 9.66
C ASN A 27 10.25 10.37 10.88
N THR A 28 9.30 9.56 11.37
CA THR A 28 8.50 9.89 12.55
C THR A 28 9.36 9.92 13.81
N TYR A 29 10.31 8.99 13.95
CA TYR A 29 11.29 9.01 15.04
C TYR A 29 12.06 10.33 15.10
N TYR A 30 12.65 10.76 13.99
CA TYR A 30 13.42 12.00 13.96
C TYR A 30 12.54 13.24 14.21
N ALA A 31 11.28 13.22 13.74
CA ALA A 31 10.34 14.30 14.02
C ALA A 31 9.97 14.38 15.52
N VAL A 32 9.73 13.24 16.17
CA VAL A 32 9.45 13.19 17.62
C VAL A 32 10.69 13.59 18.43
N GLN A 33 11.88 13.15 18.01
CA GLN A 33 13.14 13.57 18.60
C GLN A 33 13.33 15.09 18.52
N GLY A 34 13.09 15.68 17.34
CA GLY A 34 13.16 17.12 17.11
C GLY A 34 12.14 17.90 17.96
N LEU A 35 10.90 17.41 18.07
CA LEU A 35 9.89 17.98 18.97
C LEU A 35 10.38 18.03 20.41
N TYR A 36 11.02 16.96 20.89
CA TYR A 36 11.45 16.84 22.29
C TYR A 36 12.66 17.71 22.57
N GLN A 37 13.55 17.87 21.60
CA GLN A 37 14.66 18.82 21.67
C GLN A 37 14.15 20.26 21.69
N ALA A 38 13.20 20.60 20.82
CA ALA A 38 12.61 21.93 20.76
C ALA A 38 11.86 22.30 22.06
N PHE A 39 11.11 21.36 22.63
CA PHE A 39 10.44 21.55 23.93
C PHE A 39 11.45 21.71 25.07
N ARG A 40 12.49 20.86 25.13
CA ARG A 40 13.57 20.96 26.14
C ARG A 40 14.37 22.26 26.03
N GLY A 41 14.60 22.73 24.80
CA GLY A 41 15.26 24.00 24.52
C GLY A 41 14.38 25.24 24.73
N GLN A 42 13.16 25.08 25.25
CA GLN A 42 12.19 26.16 25.48
C GLN A 42 11.79 26.95 24.23
N TYR A 43 12.00 26.37 23.04
CA TYR A 43 11.56 26.94 21.76
C TYR A 43 10.07 26.68 21.49
N LEU A 44 9.46 25.77 22.23
CA LEU A 44 8.03 25.44 22.17
C LEU A 44 7.44 25.45 23.57
N ASP A 45 6.29 26.12 23.72
CA ASP A 45 5.48 25.99 24.93
C ASP A 45 4.78 24.62 24.99
N ARG A 46 4.25 24.29 26.17
CA ARG A 46 3.61 22.99 26.42
C ARG A 46 2.36 22.76 25.57
N GLN A 47 1.57 23.79 25.26
CA GLN A 47 0.39 23.65 24.42
C GLN A 47 0.76 23.46 22.94
N ALA A 48 1.74 24.21 22.44
CA ALA A 48 2.29 24.04 21.11
C ALA A 48 2.90 22.64 20.94
N ALA A 49 3.71 22.18 21.89
CA ALA A 49 4.30 20.84 21.84
C ALA A 49 3.23 19.72 21.84
N LYS A 50 2.15 19.87 22.63
CA LYS A 50 1.02 18.93 22.61
C LYS A 50 0.32 18.89 21.25
N ARG A 51 0.09 20.06 20.62
CA ARG A 51 -0.55 20.15 19.30
C ARG A 51 0.32 19.48 18.23
N VAL A 52 1.61 19.79 18.19
CA VAL A 52 2.55 19.17 17.24
C VAL A 52 2.63 17.66 17.45
N LYS A 53 2.68 17.17 18.70
CA LYS A 53 2.68 15.72 18.97
C LYS A 53 1.43 15.04 18.42
N ALA A 54 0.26 15.64 18.62
CA ALA A 54 -1.00 15.10 18.11
C ALA A 54 -1.04 15.05 16.58
N GLU A 55 -0.50 16.08 15.93
CA GLU A 55 -0.38 16.12 14.47
C GLU A 55 0.60 15.06 13.93
N LEU A 56 1.78 14.92 14.55
CA LEU A 56 2.74 13.87 14.21
C LEU A 56 2.13 12.47 14.32
N LYS A 57 1.38 12.22 15.40
CA LYS A 57 0.66 10.95 15.58
C LYS A 57 -0.34 10.70 14.45
N ARG A 58 -1.19 11.70 14.16
CA ARG A 58 -2.20 11.58 13.09
C ARG A 58 -1.57 11.34 11.72
N ASN A 59 -0.52 12.08 11.40
CA ASN A 59 0.19 11.95 10.12
C ASN A 59 0.85 10.58 9.99
N TYR A 60 1.43 10.07 11.08
CA TYR A 60 1.99 8.72 11.12
C TYR A 60 0.94 7.65 10.87
N GLU A 61 -0.19 7.69 11.58
CA GLU A 61 -1.30 6.75 11.41
C GLU A 61 -1.84 6.76 9.96
N LEU A 62 -2.06 7.94 9.39
CA LEU A 62 -2.48 8.08 8.00
C LEU A 62 -1.46 7.50 7.02
N THR A 63 -0.17 7.73 7.27
CA THR A 63 0.91 7.20 6.43
C THR A 63 0.96 5.67 6.50
N CYS A 64 0.78 5.09 7.69
CA CYS A 64 0.71 3.64 7.87
C CYS A 64 -0.48 3.04 7.11
N GLU A 65 -1.64 3.66 7.17
CA GLU A 65 -2.82 3.22 6.41
C GLU A 65 -2.58 3.29 4.90
N GLN A 66 -2.00 4.39 4.41
CA GLN A 66 -1.69 4.54 2.99
C GLN A 66 -0.66 3.51 2.52
N TYR A 67 0.37 3.26 3.32
CA TYR A 67 1.38 2.25 3.04
C TYR A 67 0.77 0.85 3.00
N ALA A 68 -0.09 0.49 3.97
CA ALA A 68 -0.79 -0.79 3.96
C ALA A 68 -1.65 -0.96 2.70
N ARG A 69 -2.42 0.07 2.32
CA ARG A 69 -3.21 0.07 1.07
C ARG A 69 -2.33 -0.09 -0.16
N PHE A 70 -1.18 0.58 -0.21
CA PHE A 70 -0.23 0.44 -1.29
C PHE A 70 0.29 -1.01 -1.39
N CYS A 71 0.73 -1.61 -0.28
CA CYS A 71 1.18 -3.00 -0.26
C CYS A 71 0.09 -3.97 -0.74
N CYS A 72 -1.16 -3.80 -0.29
CA CYS A 72 -2.27 -4.64 -0.76
C CYS A 72 -2.49 -4.51 -2.27
N ARG A 73 -2.44 -3.30 -2.83
CA ARG A 73 -2.57 -3.08 -4.27
C ARG A 73 -1.42 -3.70 -5.05
N GLU A 74 -0.19 -3.57 -4.57
CA GLU A 74 0.97 -4.19 -5.21
C GLU A 74 0.86 -5.73 -5.22
N ILE A 75 0.43 -6.34 -4.11
CA ILE A 75 0.18 -7.78 -4.06
C ILE A 75 -0.85 -8.20 -5.10
N GLN A 76 -1.98 -7.49 -5.18
CA GLN A 76 -3.02 -7.77 -6.16
C GLN A 76 -2.50 -7.61 -7.60
N TYR A 77 -1.76 -6.54 -7.88
CA TYR A 77 -1.16 -6.30 -9.19
C TYR A 77 -0.20 -7.42 -9.61
N GLN A 78 0.65 -7.91 -8.69
CA GLN A 78 1.54 -9.04 -8.97
C GLN A 78 0.76 -10.33 -9.24
N TYR A 79 -0.32 -10.57 -8.50
CA TYR A 79 -1.21 -11.71 -8.75
C TYR A 79 -1.87 -11.63 -10.13
N ASP A 80 -2.37 -10.45 -10.51
CA ASP A 80 -3.04 -10.23 -11.79
C ASP A 80 -2.08 -10.44 -12.97
N ILE A 81 -0.82 -9.99 -12.85
CA ILE A 81 0.24 -10.27 -13.83
C ILE A 81 0.47 -11.78 -13.98
N GLN A 82 0.58 -12.51 -12.87
CA GLN A 82 0.81 -13.96 -12.91
C GLN A 82 -0.38 -14.69 -13.55
N MET A 83 -1.61 -14.30 -13.18
CA MET A 83 -2.84 -14.82 -13.76
C MET A 83 -2.89 -14.59 -15.28
N ALA A 84 -2.64 -13.35 -15.71
CA ALA A 84 -2.60 -12.99 -17.13
C ALA A 84 -1.52 -13.78 -17.90
N GLY A 85 -0.36 -14.00 -17.29
CA GLY A 85 0.71 -14.83 -17.84
C GLY A 85 0.29 -16.28 -18.04
N SER A 86 -0.36 -16.89 -17.05
CA SER A 86 -0.89 -18.26 -17.14
C SER A 86 -1.96 -18.38 -18.22
N LEU A 87 -2.93 -17.47 -18.23
CA LEU A 87 -4.00 -17.46 -19.24
C LEU A 87 -3.44 -17.27 -20.66
N ARG A 88 -2.39 -16.45 -20.83
CA ARG A 88 -1.71 -16.32 -22.13
C ARG A 88 -1.09 -17.63 -22.59
N ALA A 89 -0.53 -18.43 -21.68
CA ALA A 89 0.04 -19.73 -22.02
C ALA A 89 -1.05 -20.74 -22.43
N GLU A 90 -2.24 -20.67 -21.83
CA GLU A 90 -3.42 -21.45 -22.23
C GLU A 90 -3.94 -21.01 -23.60
N LEU A 91 -4.04 -19.70 -23.84
CA LEU A 91 -4.48 -19.12 -25.11
C LEU A 91 -3.66 -19.62 -26.30
N VAL A 92 -2.33 -19.63 -26.17
CA VAL A 92 -1.40 -20.09 -27.24
C VAL A 92 -1.59 -21.59 -27.56
N LYS A 93 -2.08 -22.38 -26.61
CA LYS A 93 -2.33 -23.81 -26.78
C LYS A 93 -3.75 -24.11 -27.29
N SER A 94 -4.66 -23.13 -27.24
CA SER A 94 -6.04 -23.34 -27.62
C SER A 94 -6.18 -23.57 -29.13
N LYS A 95 -6.94 -24.60 -29.49
CA LYS A 95 -7.28 -24.92 -30.88
C LYS A 95 -8.70 -24.50 -31.25
N ASP A 96 -9.50 -24.13 -30.26
CA ASP A 96 -10.86 -23.62 -30.42
C ASP A 96 -10.85 -22.09 -30.32
N VAL A 97 -11.43 -21.45 -31.34
CA VAL A 97 -11.55 -20.00 -31.46
C VAL A 97 -12.41 -19.40 -30.34
N GLN A 98 -13.45 -20.11 -29.89
CA GLN A 98 -14.33 -19.62 -28.82
C GLN A 98 -13.65 -19.66 -27.46
N ASP A 99 -12.91 -20.74 -27.16
CA ASP A 99 -12.12 -20.83 -25.93
C ASP A 99 -10.94 -19.86 -25.94
N ALA A 100 -10.33 -19.64 -27.11
CA ALA A 100 -9.31 -18.61 -27.28
C ALA A 100 -9.86 -17.20 -26.99
N LEU A 101 -11.06 -16.88 -27.49
CA LEU A 101 -11.70 -15.60 -27.25
C LEU A 101 -12.05 -15.40 -25.77
N LYS A 102 -12.64 -16.40 -25.10
CA LYS A 102 -12.91 -16.37 -23.65
C LYS A 102 -11.64 -16.11 -22.84
N THR A 103 -10.56 -16.81 -23.17
CA THR A 103 -9.28 -16.70 -22.46
C THR A 103 -8.66 -15.32 -22.67
N ALA A 104 -8.72 -14.77 -23.88
CA ALA A 104 -8.25 -13.41 -24.17
C ALA A 104 -9.01 -12.34 -23.38
N LEU A 105 -10.33 -12.49 -23.20
CA LEU A 105 -11.14 -11.56 -22.40
C LEU A 105 -10.78 -11.60 -20.92
N ARG A 106 -10.52 -12.80 -20.37
CA ARG A 106 -10.06 -12.96 -18.99
C ARG A 106 -8.69 -12.34 -18.76
N ILE A 107 -7.78 -12.42 -19.75
CA ILE A 107 -6.47 -11.72 -19.70
C ILE A 107 -6.68 -10.21 -19.64
N ILE A 108 -7.52 -9.66 -20.52
CA ILE A 108 -7.80 -8.22 -20.57
C ILE A 108 -8.42 -7.76 -19.24
N SER A 109 -9.40 -8.51 -18.72
CA SER A 109 -10.02 -8.18 -17.44
C SER A 109 -9.02 -8.21 -16.28
N ALA A 110 -8.17 -9.23 -16.19
CA ALA A 110 -7.11 -9.30 -15.19
C ALA A 110 -6.12 -8.13 -15.31
N MET A 111 -5.76 -7.72 -16.53
CA MET A 111 -4.82 -6.61 -16.75
C MET A 111 -5.42 -5.22 -16.52
N THR A 112 -6.73 -5.06 -16.70
CA THR A 112 -7.40 -3.74 -16.65
C THR A 112 -8.19 -3.54 -15.37
N GLY A 113 -8.49 -4.60 -14.62
CA GLY A 113 -9.42 -4.57 -13.50
C GLY A 113 -10.88 -4.36 -13.91
N GLU A 114 -11.19 -4.36 -15.21
CA GLU A 114 -12.54 -4.17 -15.74
C GLU A 114 -13.19 -5.52 -16.07
N GLU A 115 -14.02 -6.02 -15.14
CA GLU A 115 -14.91 -7.18 -15.39
C GLU A 115 -15.96 -6.88 -16.48
N GLU A 116 -16.24 -5.60 -16.72
CA GLU A 116 -17.26 -5.16 -17.66
C GLU A 116 -16.91 -5.50 -19.12
N THR A 117 -15.62 -5.59 -19.46
CA THR A 117 -15.17 -6.04 -20.78
C THR A 117 -15.62 -7.47 -21.09
N GLU A 118 -15.51 -8.38 -20.13
CA GLU A 118 -15.98 -9.76 -20.30
C GLU A 118 -17.52 -9.82 -20.45
N ARG A 119 -18.24 -9.00 -19.67
CA ARG A 119 -19.71 -8.92 -19.71
C ARG A 119 -20.24 -8.37 -21.03
N ILE A 120 -19.61 -7.32 -21.56
CA ILE A 120 -19.97 -6.70 -22.85
C ILE A 120 -19.76 -7.69 -24.00
N VAL A 121 -18.66 -8.45 -23.97
CA VAL A 121 -18.34 -9.37 -25.05
C VAL A 121 -19.20 -10.64 -25.00
N ARG A 122 -19.47 -11.20 -23.81
CA ARG A 122 -20.45 -12.30 -23.67
C ARG A 122 -21.85 -11.91 -24.16
N GLY A 123 -22.29 -10.69 -23.87
CA GLY A 123 -23.60 -10.18 -24.32
C GLY A 123 -23.70 -9.82 -25.81
N LYS A 124 -22.57 -9.66 -26.52
CA LYS A 124 -22.55 -9.32 -27.95
C LYS A 124 -22.29 -10.50 -28.88
N TYR A 125 -21.65 -11.58 -28.39
CA TYR A 125 -21.14 -12.65 -29.25
C TYR A 125 -21.72 -14.03 -28.94
N ASP A 126 -22.79 -14.13 -28.14
CA ASP A 126 -23.45 -15.40 -27.77
C ASP A 126 -22.45 -16.48 -27.32
N ILE A 127 -21.45 -16.05 -26.55
CA ILE A 127 -20.42 -16.90 -26.01
C ILE A 127 -20.99 -17.55 -24.74
N ALA A 128 -21.58 -18.74 -24.88
CA ALA A 128 -22.12 -19.56 -23.79
C ALA A 128 -21.05 -19.97 -22.77
#